data_AF-A0A1F5ALX9-F1
#
_entry.id   AF-A0A1F5ALX9-F1
#
_cell.length_a   1.000
_cell.length_b   1.000
_cell.length_c   1.000
_cell.angle_alpha   90.00
_cell.angle_beta   90.00
_cell.angle_gamma   90.00
#
_symmetry.space_group_name_H-M   'P 1'
#
loop_
_entity.id
_entity.type
_entity.pdbx_description
1 polymer ?
#
loop_
_entity_poly.entity_id
_entity_poly.type
_entity_poly.pdbx_seq_one_letter_code
_entity_poly.pdbx_strand_id
1 'polypeptide(L)'
;MSADTIVNGYAAGTMPPNYAGGISDAGVMNIARFVREGGTVIALNSSCLFAVEKLGIPAVDALRSVRGSMGGMYGAAAARPAAPEFVCPGSILRLAFNATHPVAFGMPEKGAGVFYNSPAFQLFPGGGEGAKGGEVIASYPDDSLLISGYLKGEKYLRNKVAAAAFAMGRGKVVLLGFGVQNRAQPYGTFKLLFNAIFY
;
A
#
# COMPACT_ATOMS: atom_id res chain seq x y z
N MET A 1 -4.87 5.94 -6.09
CA MET A 1 -5.99 5.16 -6.66
C MET A 1 -6.70 4.46 -5.52
N SER A 2 -8.02 4.61 -5.38
CA SER A 2 -8.80 3.92 -4.33
C SER A 2 -9.22 2.51 -4.77
N ALA A 3 -9.69 1.68 -3.85
CA ALA A 3 -10.26 0.38 -4.19
C ALA A 3 -11.46 0.52 -5.15
N ASP A 4 -12.32 1.53 -4.93
CA ASP A 4 -13.47 1.77 -5.80
C ASP A 4 -13.07 2.18 -7.22
N THR A 5 -11.96 2.90 -7.40
CA THR A 5 -11.43 3.17 -8.76
C THR A 5 -11.01 1.89 -9.46
N ILE A 6 -10.48 0.89 -8.74
CA ILE A 6 -10.10 -0.40 -9.34
C ILE A 6 -11.34 -1.21 -9.74
N VAL A 7 -12.36 -1.23 -8.87
CA VAL A 7 -13.58 -2.02 -9.08
C VAL A 7 -14.45 -1.41 -10.19
N ASN A 8 -14.70 -0.10 -10.13
CA ASN A 8 -15.62 0.58 -11.04
C ASN A 8 -14.92 1.16 -12.27
N GLY A 9 -13.62 1.46 -12.16
CA GLY A 9 -12.84 2.07 -13.23
C GLY A 9 -13.31 3.48 -13.60
N TYR A 10 -12.96 3.90 -14.81
CA TYR A 10 -13.41 5.16 -15.38
C TYR A 10 -14.81 5.01 -15.99
N ALA A 11 -15.69 5.99 -15.75
CA ALA A 11 -17.02 6.01 -16.33
C ALA A 11 -16.97 6.15 -17.87
N ALA A 12 -17.95 5.58 -18.56
CA ALA A 12 -18.08 5.70 -20.01
C ALA A 12 -18.08 7.18 -20.43
N GLY A 13 -17.30 7.51 -21.47
CA GLY A 13 -17.17 8.87 -21.97
C GLY A 13 -16.17 9.77 -21.23
N THR A 14 -15.55 9.31 -20.13
CA THR A 14 -14.48 10.06 -19.44
C THR A 14 -13.06 9.69 -19.90
N MET A 15 -12.93 8.54 -20.56
CA MET A 15 -11.70 8.00 -21.17
C MET A 15 -12.04 7.31 -22.50
N PRO A 16 -11.06 7.05 -23.38
CA PRO A 16 -11.29 6.21 -24.57
C PRO A 16 -11.91 4.86 -24.17
N PRO A 17 -12.80 4.26 -25.00
CA PRO A 17 -13.60 3.10 -24.59
C PRO A 17 -12.79 1.90 -24.07
N ASN A 18 -11.59 1.69 -24.59
CA ASN A 18 -10.69 0.62 -24.17
C ASN A 18 -10.03 0.83 -22.79
N TYR A 19 -10.19 2.00 -22.18
CA TYR A 19 -9.71 2.34 -20.83
C TYR A 19 -10.86 2.65 -19.86
N ALA A 20 -12.12 2.50 -20.29
CA ALA A 20 -13.30 2.66 -19.44
C ALA A 20 -13.68 1.33 -18.76
N GLY A 21 -14.33 1.42 -17.61
CA GLY A 21 -14.72 0.26 -16.80
C GLY A 21 -13.62 -0.24 -15.87
N GLY A 22 -14.01 -1.02 -14.87
CA GLY A 22 -13.12 -1.65 -13.89
C GLY A 22 -13.32 -3.15 -13.85
N ILE A 23 -12.74 -3.79 -12.83
CA ILE A 23 -12.78 -5.26 -12.73
C ILE A 23 -14.15 -5.80 -12.29
N SER A 24 -15.06 -4.95 -11.81
CA SER A 24 -16.36 -5.29 -11.21
C SER A 24 -16.26 -6.19 -9.96
N ASP A 25 -17.38 -6.40 -9.28
CA ASP A 25 -17.46 -7.34 -8.16
C ASP A 25 -17.10 -8.77 -8.57
N ALA A 26 -17.41 -9.17 -9.82
CA ALA A 26 -16.99 -10.45 -10.37
C ALA A 26 -15.46 -10.59 -10.43
N GLY A 27 -14.75 -9.52 -10.80
CA GLY A 27 -13.29 -9.49 -10.79
C GLY A 27 -12.72 -9.58 -9.38
N VAL A 28 -13.34 -8.90 -8.40
CA VAL A 28 -12.97 -9.05 -6.99
C VAL A 28 -13.10 -10.50 -6.53
N MET A 29 -14.23 -11.15 -6.82
CA MET A 29 -14.46 -12.55 -6.48
C MET A 29 -13.45 -13.48 -7.16
N ASN A 30 -13.11 -13.23 -8.42
CA ASN A 30 -12.12 -14.02 -9.17
C ASN A 30 -10.72 -13.90 -8.56
N ILE A 31 -10.30 -12.69 -8.16
CA ILE A 31 -9.01 -12.48 -7.47
C ILE A 31 -9.00 -13.17 -6.11
N ALA A 32 -10.09 -13.03 -5.34
CA ALA A 32 -10.20 -13.67 -4.03
C ALA A 32 -10.16 -15.20 -4.15
N ARG A 33 -10.80 -15.78 -5.18
CA ARG A 33 -10.72 -17.22 -5.48
C ARG A 33 -9.29 -17.63 -5.85
N PHE A 34 -8.64 -16.90 -6.76
CA PHE A 34 -7.25 -17.16 -7.17
C PHE A 34 -6.31 -17.25 -5.97
N VAL A 35 -6.39 -16.29 -5.03
CA VAL A 35 -5.58 -16.32 -3.81
C VAL A 35 -5.93 -17.53 -2.94
N ARG A 36 -7.22 -17.77 -2.65
CA ARG A 36 -7.62 -18.91 -1.81
C ARG A 36 -7.18 -20.26 -2.39
N GLU A 37 -7.06 -20.36 -3.71
CA GLU A 37 -6.62 -21.56 -4.43
C GLU A 37 -5.09 -21.73 -4.53
N GLY A 38 -4.30 -20.83 -3.93
CA GLY A 38 -2.84 -20.95 -3.89
C GLY A 38 -2.09 -19.87 -4.67
N GLY A 39 -2.82 -18.94 -5.30
CA GLY A 39 -2.22 -17.80 -5.99
C GLY A 39 -1.65 -16.76 -5.03
N THR A 40 -0.68 -15.99 -5.52
CA THR A 40 -0.10 -14.85 -4.80
C THR A 40 -0.54 -13.55 -5.46
N VAL A 41 -1.14 -12.65 -4.67
CA VAL A 41 -1.46 -11.27 -5.10
C VAL A 41 -0.48 -10.30 -4.44
N ILE A 42 0.18 -9.49 -5.26
CA ILE A 42 1.10 -8.44 -4.81
C ILE A 42 0.44 -7.10 -5.09
N ALA A 43 0.11 -6.36 -4.04
CA ALA A 43 -0.44 -5.03 -4.13
C ALA A 43 0.66 -3.98 -3.94
N LEU A 44 0.70 -2.99 -4.84
CA LEU A 44 1.72 -1.95 -4.88
C LEU A 44 1.12 -0.59 -4.53
N ASN A 45 1.76 0.11 -3.59
CA ASN A 45 1.39 1.44 -3.14
C ASN A 45 -0.11 1.53 -2.79
N SER A 46 -0.86 2.47 -3.37
CA SER A 46 -2.29 2.66 -3.05
C SER A 46 -3.18 1.46 -3.41
N SER A 47 -2.76 0.56 -4.30
CA SER A 47 -3.54 -0.66 -4.58
C SER A 47 -3.58 -1.62 -3.39
N CYS A 48 -2.72 -1.45 -2.38
CA CYS A 48 -2.85 -2.18 -1.12
C CYS A 48 -4.21 -1.98 -0.44
N LEU A 49 -4.83 -0.81 -0.65
CA LEU A 49 -6.16 -0.52 -0.10
C LEU A 49 -7.25 -1.40 -0.74
N PHE A 50 -7.09 -1.80 -2.01
CA PHE A 50 -7.96 -2.80 -2.62
C PHE A 50 -7.87 -4.14 -1.90
N ALA A 51 -6.65 -4.61 -1.60
CA ALA A 51 -6.47 -5.86 -0.87
C ALA A 51 -7.07 -5.78 0.54
N VAL A 52 -6.86 -4.66 1.24
CA VAL A 52 -7.46 -4.43 2.57
C VAL A 52 -8.99 -4.44 2.51
N GLU A 53 -9.58 -3.62 1.65
CA GLU A 53 -11.02 -3.37 1.65
C GLU A 53 -11.83 -4.48 0.97
N LYS A 54 -11.31 -5.06 -0.13
CA LYS A 54 -12.05 -5.98 -0.99
C LYS A 54 -11.66 -7.45 -0.78
N LEU A 55 -10.46 -7.73 -0.28
CA LEU A 55 -10.03 -9.10 0.06
C LEU A 55 -10.10 -9.39 1.56
N GLY A 56 -10.46 -8.40 2.40
CA GLY A 56 -10.66 -8.58 3.83
C GLY A 56 -9.36 -8.76 4.62
N ILE A 57 -8.24 -8.25 4.11
CA ILE A 57 -6.94 -8.35 4.80
C ILE A 57 -6.99 -7.57 6.12
N PRO A 58 -6.56 -8.16 7.26
CA PRO A 58 -6.65 -7.54 8.58
C PRO A 58 -5.62 -6.43 8.82
N ALA A 59 -5.77 -5.35 8.07
CA ALA A 59 -4.96 -4.14 8.18
C ALA A 59 -5.84 -2.90 7.91
N VAL A 60 -5.38 -1.73 8.35
CA VAL A 60 -5.98 -0.43 8.01
C VAL A 60 -4.90 0.57 7.61
N ASP A 61 -5.24 1.55 6.77
CA ASP A 61 -4.37 2.71 6.54
C ASP A 61 -4.37 3.61 7.78
N ALA A 62 -3.28 3.58 8.52
CA ALA A 62 -3.05 4.36 9.73
C ALA A 62 -3.04 5.88 9.45
N LEU A 63 -2.91 6.28 8.18
CA LEU A 63 -2.90 7.68 7.77
C LEU A 63 -4.25 8.18 7.26
N ARG A 64 -5.29 7.33 7.20
CA ARG A 64 -6.60 7.67 6.61
C ARG A 64 -7.25 8.92 7.21
N SER A 65 -7.18 9.09 8.54
CA SER A 65 -7.84 10.20 9.25
C SER A 65 -7.01 11.50 9.26
N VAL A 66 -5.70 11.40 9.01
CA VAL A 66 -4.76 12.52 9.12
C VAL A 66 -4.31 13.05 7.76
N ARG A 67 -4.55 12.29 6.67
CA ARG A 67 -4.49 12.79 5.30
C ARG A 67 -5.73 13.63 5.02
N GLY A 68 -5.53 14.92 4.79
CA GLY A 68 -6.57 15.76 4.21
C GLY A 68 -6.95 15.26 2.81
N SER A 69 -8.18 15.54 2.39
CA SER A 69 -8.61 15.25 1.03
C SER A 69 -7.76 16.07 0.04
N MET A 70 -7.04 15.40 -0.86
CA MET A 70 -6.39 16.06 -2.02
C MET A 70 -7.40 16.47 -3.11
N GLY A 71 -8.70 16.33 -2.86
CA GLY A 71 -9.76 16.86 -3.72
C GLY A 71 -9.76 18.38 -3.70
N GLY A 72 -8.91 19.01 -4.52
CA GLY A 72 -8.87 20.46 -4.63
C GLY A 72 -7.72 21.08 -5.43
N MET A 73 -6.80 20.30 -6.02
CA MET A 73 -5.70 20.90 -6.79
C MET A 73 -6.15 21.51 -8.14
N TYR A 74 -7.37 21.19 -8.60
CA TYR A 74 -7.99 21.80 -9.77
C TYR A 74 -9.50 22.02 -9.50
N GLY A 75 -9.86 23.25 -9.14
CA GLY A 75 -11.23 23.77 -9.26
C GLY A 75 -12.27 23.25 -8.26
N ALA A 76 -12.52 24.02 -7.20
CA ALA A 76 -13.85 24.43 -6.73
C ALA A 76 -13.65 25.17 -5.40
N ALA A 77 -14.26 26.35 -5.28
CA ALA A 77 -14.30 27.12 -4.05
C ALA A 77 -15.25 26.46 -3.03
N ALA A 78 -14.88 25.28 -2.53
CA ALA A 78 -15.43 24.76 -1.28
C ALA A 78 -14.59 25.29 -0.12
N ALA A 79 -15.22 25.53 1.04
CA ALA A 79 -14.56 25.96 2.27
C ALA A 79 -13.24 25.20 2.46
N ARG A 80 -12.13 25.92 2.61
CA ARG A 80 -10.80 25.30 2.75
C ARG A 80 -10.88 24.27 3.87
N PRO A 81 -10.77 22.95 3.58
CA PRO A 81 -10.75 21.96 4.63
C PRO A 81 -9.57 22.29 5.57
N ALA A 82 -9.71 21.94 6.85
CA ALA A 82 -8.61 22.08 7.81
C ALA A 82 -7.33 21.49 7.21
N ALA A 83 -6.21 22.20 7.38
CA ALA A 83 -4.96 21.80 6.76
C ALA A 83 -4.60 20.37 7.20
N PRO A 84 -4.24 19.47 6.25
CA PRO A 84 -3.88 18.09 6.57
C PRO A 84 -2.80 18.02 7.66
N GLU A 85 -3.00 17.13 8.63
CA GLU A 85 -2.02 16.88 9.69
C GLU A 85 -0.81 16.08 9.17
N PHE A 86 -1.06 15.18 8.22
CA PHE A 86 -0.04 14.42 7.52
C PHE A 86 0.05 14.85 6.04
N VAL A 87 1.24 15.26 5.60
CA VAL A 87 1.51 15.63 4.21
C VAL A 87 2.87 15.08 3.78
N CYS A 88 2.85 14.20 2.78
CA CYS A 88 4.06 13.70 2.12
C CYS A 88 3.74 13.39 0.65
N PRO A 89 3.82 14.40 -0.24
CA PRO A 89 3.44 14.25 -1.65
C PRO A 89 4.44 13.37 -2.42
N GLY A 90 5.68 13.28 -1.95
CA GLY A 90 6.78 12.57 -2.57
C GLY A 90 8.07 12.80 -1.79
N SER A 91 8.63 11.79 -1.15
CA SER A 91 9.87 11.90 -0.38
C SER A 91 10.60 10.56 -0.28
N ILE A 92 11.88 10.64 0.06
CA ILE A 92 12.69 9.47 0.40
C ILE A 92 12.65 9.34 1.92
N LEU A 93 12.10 8.23 2.40
CA LEU A 93 11.97 7.94 3.83
C LEU A 93 12.83 6.74 4.23
N ARG A 94 13.28 6.75 5.47
CA ARG A 94 13.95 5.64 6.11
C ARG A 94 12.96 4.53 6.43
N LEU A 95 13.35 3.29 6.14
CA LEU A 95 12.62 2.07 6.44
C LEU A 95 13.52 1.11 7.22
N ALA A 96 12.90 0.30 8.06
CA ALA A 96 13.49 -0.89 8.64
C ALA A 96 12.94 -2.13 7.91
N PHE A 97 13.81 -3.06 7.52
CA PHE A 97 13.42 -4.28 6.81
C PHE A 97 13.68 -5.52 7.67
N ASN A 98 12.73 -6.44 7.66
CA ASN A 98 12.87 -7.73 8.31
C ASN A 98 13.51 -8.75 7.37
N ALA A 99 14.85 -8.79 7.33
CA ALA A 99 15.60 -9.67 6.43
C ALA A 99 15.38 -11.18 6.66
N THR A 100 14.75 -11.57 7.79
CA THR A 100 14.37 -12.97 8.05
C THR A 100 13.13 -13.40 7.26
N HIS A 101 12.31 -12.46 6.81
CA HIS A 101 11.14 -12.75 5.98
C HIS A 101 11.57 -12.96 4.52
N PRO A 102 11.10 -13.99 3.79
CA PRO A 102 11.55 -14.29 2.42
C PRO A 102 11.43 -13.12 1.45
N VAL A 103 10.34 -12.33 1.54
CA VAL A 103 10.16 -11.13 0.70
C VAL A 103 11.25 -10.07 0.92
N ALA A 104 11.79 -9.94 2.13
CA ALA A 104 12.87 -9.02 2.45
C ALA A 104 14.26 -9.69 2.52
N PHE A 105 14.38 -10.93 2.04
CA PHE A 105 15.66 -11.63 2.01
C PHE A 105 16.72 -10.83 1.24
N GLY A 106 17.88 -10.64 1.87
CA GLY A 106 18.99 -9.86 1.31
C GLY A 106 18.77 -8.34 1.28
N MET A 107 17.74 -7.81 1.93
CA MET A 107 17.62 -6.39 2.24
C MET A 107 18.53 -6.02 3.43
N PRO A 108 19.09 -4.80 3.49
CA PRO A 108 19.75 -4.31 4.70
C PRO A 108 18.73 -4.10 5.82
N GLU A 109 19.16 -4.09 7.08
CA GLU A 109 18.25 -3.83 8.22
C GLU A 109 17.57 -2.46 8.12
N LYS A 110 18.31 -1.44 7.64
CA LYS A 110 17.78 -0.10 7.37
C LYS A 110 18.08 0.30 5.93
N GLY A 111 17.12 0.95 5.27
CA GLY A 111 17.32 1.48 3.93
C GLY A 111 16.37 2.62 3.59
N ALA A 112 16.43 3.07 2.34
CA ALA A 112 15.61 4.15 1.83
C ALA A 112 14.46 3.61 0.97
N GLY A 113 13.29 4.21 1.09
CA GLY A 113 12.13 3.91 0.25
C GLY A 113 11.45 5.18 -0.24
N VAL A 114 10.91 5.13 -1.46
CA VAL A 114 10.15 6.24 -2.01
C VAL A 114 8.73 6.20 -1.46
N PHE A 115 8.36 7.22 -0.69
CA PHE A 115 6.99 7.45 -0.25
C PHE A 115 6.32 8.42 -1.23
N TYR A 116 5.24 7.99 -1.89
CA TYR A 116 4.50 8.81 -2.84
C TYR A 116 3.01 8.58 -2.68
N ASN A 117 2.36 9.44 -1.89
CA ASN A 117 0.96 9.29 -1.49
C ASN A 117 0.65 7.86 -1.00
N SER A 118 1.63 7.24 -0.33
CA SER A 118 1.71 5.82 -0.01
C SER A 118 0.94 5.48 1.26
N PRO A 119 0.17 4.37 1.36
CA PRO A 119 -0.39 3.91 2.63
C PRO A 119 0.68 3.58 3.67
N ALA A 120 0.32 3.63 4.95
CA ALA A 120 1.07 3.02 6.03
C ALA A 120 0.10 2.26 6.92
N PHE A 121 0.48 1.06 7.36
CA PHE A 121 -0.48 0.11 7.90
C PHE A 121 -0.38 -0.01 9.42
N GLN A 122 -1.55 -0.20 10.02
CA GLN A 122 -1.68 -0.86 11.31
C GLN A 122 -2.30 -2.23 11.07
N LEU A 123 -1.63 -3.28 11.54
CA LEU A 123 -2.09 -4.66 11.38
C LEU A 123 -2.90 -5.08 12.61
N PHE A 124 -3.88 -5.96 12.41
CA PHE A 124 -4.63 -6.58 13.50
C PHE A 124 -4.26 -8.05 13.66
N PRO A 125 -4.32 -8.59 14.89
CA PRO A 125 -4.31 -10.03 15.09
C PRO A 125 -5.54 -10.62 14.39
N GLY A 126 -5.34 -11.37 13.29
CA GLY A 126 -6.34 -12.16 12.54
C GLY A 126 -7.74 -11.55 12.31
N GLY A 127 -8.09 -11.27 11.05
CA GLY A 127 -9.45 -10.86 10.64
C GLY A 127 -10.18 -11.97 9.87
N GLY A 128 -11.48 -11.78 9.60
CA GLY A 128 -12.44 -12.79 9.12
C GLY A 128 -12.00 -13.73 7.99
N GLU A 129 -12.70 -14.87 7.90
CA GLU A 129 -12.49 -15.96 6.89
C GLU A 129 -11.05 -16.51 6.78
N GLY A 130 -10.38 -16.73 7.93
CA GLY A 130 -9.16 -17.54 7.97
C GLY A 130 -7.86 -16.79 7.68
N ALA A 131 -7.86 -15.46 7.64
CA ALA A 131 -6.64 -14.67 7.55
C ALA A 131 -5.89 -14.69 8.90
N LYS A 132 -4.68 -15.26 8.92
CA LYS A 132 -3.75 -15.16 10.07
C LYS A 132 -3.26 -13.72 10.22
N GLY A 133 -2.75 -13.37 11.41
CA GLY A 133 -2.09 -12.07 11.62
C GLY A 133 -0.98 -11.84 10.59
N GLY A 134 -0.83 -10.60 10.13
CA GLY A 134 0.13 -10.26 9.07
C GLY A 134 1.58 -10.33 9.54
N GLU A 135 2.45 -10.83 8.67
CA GLU A 135 3.90 -10.85 8.86
C GLU A 135 4.51 -9.53 8.38
N VAL A 136 5.26 -8.84 9.24
CA VAL A 136 5.88 -7.56 8.91
C VAL A 136 7.12 -7.78 8.05
N ILE A 137 7.13 -7.18 6.86
CA ILE A 137 8.25 -7.20 5.91
C ILE A 137 9.11 -5.94 6.08
N ALA A 138 8.45 -4.79 6.22
CA ALA A 138 9.09 -3.50 6.42
C ALA A 138 8.24 -2.58 7.30
N SER A 139 8.89 -1.71 8.07
CA SER A 139 8.25 -0.72 8.92
C SER A 139 8.97 0.63 8.87
N TYR A 140 8.29 1.67 9.33
CA TYR A 140 8.89 2.97 9.61
C TYR A 140 9.43 2.93 11.04
N PRO A 141 10.76 3.04 11.25
CA PRO A 141 11.35 2.96 12.58
C PRO A 141 10.90 4.13 13.48
N ASP A 142 11.05 3.97 14.79
CA ASP A 142 10.88 5.06 15.75
C ASP A 142 12.11 5.98 15.81
N ASP A 143 12.41 6.61 14.67
CA ASP A 143 13.56 7.50 14.47
C ASP A 143 13.18 8.60 13.46
N SER A 144 14.10 9.50 13.14
CA SER A 144 13.98 10.46 12.05
C SER A 144 13.80 9.73 10.71
N LEU A 145 12.61 9.90 10.13
CA LEU A 145 12.21 9.20 8.90
C LEU A 145 12.63 9.93 7.62
N LEU A 146 12.61 11.26 7.61
CA LEU A 146 12.87 12.03 6.40
C LEU A 146 14.35 11.97 6.01
N ILE A 147 14.65 11.40 4.84
CA ILE A 147 15.99 11.46 4.23
C ILE A 147 16.05 12.64 3.25
N SER A 148 15.03 12.80 2.40
CA SER A 148 14.95 13.88 1.43
C SER A 148 13.50 14.17 1.02
N GLY A 149 13.16 15.45 0.84
CA GLY A 149 11.84 15.91 0.41
C GLY A 149 11.10 16.69 1.49
N TYR A 150 9.79 16.49 1.59
CA TYR A 150 8.92 17.17 2.53
C TYR A 150 8.00 16.18 3.25
N LEU A 151 8.06 16.22 4.58
CA LEU A 151 7.23 15.41 5.45
C LEU A 151 6.67 16.27 6.59
N LYS A 152 5.35 16.44 6.60
CA LYS A 152 4.59 16.97 7.74
C LYS A 152 3.90 15.80 8.45
N GLY A 153 3.94 15.80 9.78
CA GLY A 153 3.24 14.79 10.58
C GLY A 153 3.98 13.45 10.70
N GLU A 154 5.32 13.46 10.68
CA GLU A 154 6.18 12.27 10.77
C GLU A 154 5.77 11.29 11.89
N LYS A 155 5.31 11.80 13.03
CA LYS A 155 4.80 11.02 14.16
C LYS A 155 3.70 10.01 13.80
N TYR A 156 2.93 10.25 12.73
CA TYR A 156 1.88 9.35 12.27
C TYR A 156 2.41 8.15 11.47
N LEU A 157 3.66 8.20 11.01
CA LEU A 157 4.33 7.09 10.33
C LEU A 157 5.15 6.21 11.28
N ARG A 158 5.76 6.78 12.33
CA ARG A 158 6.63 6.03 13.23
C ARG A 158 5.92 4.80 13.80
N ASN A 159 6.64 3.67 13.83
CA ASN A 159 6.14 2.36 14.24
C ASN A 159 4.98 1.81 13.40
N LYS A 160 4.67 2.40 12.23
CA LYS A 160 3.70 1.84 11.27
C LYS A 160 4.39 0.90 10.31
N VAL A 161 3.60 -0.03 9.77
CA VAL A 161 4.07 -1.03 8.83
C VAL A 161 4.05 -0.44 7.42
N ALA A 162 5.16 -0.59 6.70
CA ALA A 162 5.30 -0.15 5.31
C ALA A 162 5.04 -1.29 4.31
N ALA A 163 5.32 -2.54 4.71
CA ALA A 163 5.03 -3.72 3.92
C ALA A 163 4.73 -4.94 4.80
N ALA A 164 3.80 -5.79 4.38
CA ALA A 164 3.39 -6.98 5.10
C ALA A 164 2.92 -8.10 4.17
N ALA A 165 2.98 -9.35 4.64
CA ALA A 165 2.38 -10.50 3.98
C ALA A 165 1.27 -11.11 4.84
N PHE A 166 0.27 -11.70 4.18
CA PHE A 166 -0.85 -12.37 4.80
C PHE A 166 -1.12 -13.69 4.09
N ALA A 167 -1.42 -14.72 4.87
CA ALA A 167 -1.97 -15.97 4.34
C ALA A 167 -3.48 -15.82 4.14
N MET A 168 -4.00 -16.27 2.99
CA MET A 168 -5.43 -16.29 2.68
C MET A 168 -5.75 -17.59 1.93
N GLY A 169 -6.46 -18.51 2.59
CA GLY A 169 -6.63 -19.86 2.08
C GLY A 169 -5.29 -20.57 1.89
N ARG A 170 -5.02 -21.08 0.68
CA ARG A 170 -3.74 -21.71 0.33
C ARG A 170 -2.70 -20.75 -0.24
N GLY A 171 -3.11 -19.52 -0.57
CA GLY A 171 -2.25 -18.52 -1.19
C GLY A 171 -1.91 -17.36 -0.27
N LYS A 172 -1.41 -16.29 -0.86
CA LYS A 172 -0.79 -15.18 -0.13
C LYS A 172 -1.18 -13.83 -0.72
N VAL A 173 -1.24 -12.83 0.14
CA VAL A 173 -1.38 -11.42 -0.24
C VAL A 173 -0.22 -10.63 0.33
N VAL A 174 0.53 -9.96 -0.53
CA VAL A 174 1.67 -9.12 -0.15
C VAL A 174 1.31 -7.65 -0.37
N LEU A 175 1.39 -6.85 0.68
CA LEU A 175 1.20 -5.41 0.63
C LEU A 175 2.58 -4.73 0.59
N LEU A 176 2.90 -4.06 -0.50
CA LEU A 176 4.08 -3.20 -0.63
C LEU A 176 3.59 -1.75 -0.64
N GLY A 177 3.46 -1.15 0.53
CA GLY A 177 2.74 0.11 0.73
C GLY A 177 3.44 1.36 0.18
N PHE A 178 4.72 1.26 -0.17
CA PHE A 178 5.51 2.36 -0.71
C PHE A 178 5.97 2.06 -2.14
N GLY A 179 6.55 3.03 -2.82
CA GLY A 179 6.91 2.96 -4.24
C GLY A 179 8.12 2.07 -4.53
N VAL A 180 8.02 0.76 -4.27
CA VAL A 180 9.13 -0.20 -4.45
C VAL A 180 9.68 -0.22 -5.87
N GLN A 181 8.83 -0.01 -6.87
CA GLN A 181 9.17 0.05 -8.31
C GLN A 181 9.08 1.48 -8.88
N ASN A 182 8.90 2.50 -8.04
CA ASN A 182 8.52 3.85 -8.47
C ASN A 182 9.42 4.36 -9.61
N ARG A 183 8.81 4.55 -10.80
CA ARG A 183 9.49 5.04 -12.02
C ARG A 183 10.72 4.23 -12.45
N ALA A 184 10.85 2.98 -12.01
CA ALA A 184 12.04 2.15 -12.23
C ALA A 184 13.36 2.82 -11.77
N GLN A 185 13.31 3.64 -10.72
CA GLN A 185 14.48 4.33 -10.16
C GLN A 185 15.06 3.72 -8.86
N PRO A 186 14.25 3.24 -7.89
CA PRO A 186 14.81 2.78 -6.62
C PRO A 186 15.27 1.31 -6.72
N TYR A 187 16.44 1.10 -7.31
CA TYR A 187 17.07 -0.24 -7.46
C TYR A 187 17.18 -1.01 -6.14
N GLY A 188 17.39 -0.29 -5.02
CA GLY A 188 17.49 -0.89 -3.69
C GLY A 188 16.20 -1.57 -3.21
N THR A 189 15.03 -1.25 -3.78
CA THR A 189 13.73 -1.77 -3.33
C THR A 189 13.07 -2.73 -4.32
N PHE A 190 13.59 -2.89 -5.54
CA PHE A 190 13.07 -3.87 -6.51
C PHE A 190 13.17 -5.31 -5.99
N LYS A 191 14.18 -5.58 -5.15
CA LYS A 191 14.36 -6.90 -4.54
C LYS A 191 13.11 -7.35 -3.79
N LEU A 192 12.40 -6.44 -3.12
CA LEU A 192 11.12 -6.76 -2.45
C LEU A 192 10.06 -7.25 -3.43
N LEU A 193 9.94 -6.59 -4.58
CA LEU A 193 8.98 -6.97 -5.61
C LEU A 193 9.34 -8.32 -6.22
N PHE A 194 10.60 -8.55 -6.58
CA PHE A 194 11.02 -9.81 -7.17
C PHE A 194 10.94 -10.97 -6.19
N ASN A 195 11.38 -10.79 -4.95
CA ASN A 195 11.23 -11.81 -3.92
C ASN A 195 9.75 -12.14 -3.66
N ALA A 196 8.86 -11.14 -3.71
CA ALA A 196 7.41 -11.37 -3.57
C ALA A 196 6.79 -12.20 -4.71
N ILE A 197 7.36 -12.14 -5.93
CA ILE A 197 6.92 -12.99 -7.05
C ILE A 197 7.25 -14.47 -6.79
N PHE A 198 8.36 -14.74 -6.11
CA PHE A 198 8.83 -16.09 -5.78
C PHE A 198 8.42 -16.57 -4.38
N TYR A 199 7.63 -15.78 -3.64
CA TYR A 199 7.29 -16.02 -2.24
C TYR A 199 6.21 -17.08 -2.06
#